data_AF-A0A955MYG7-F1
#
_entry.id   AF-A0A955MYG7-F1
#
_cell.length_a   1.000
_cell.length_b   1.000
_cell.length_c   1.000
_cell.angle_alpha   90.00
_cell.angle_beta   90.00
_cell.angle_gamma   90.00
#
_symmetry.space_group_name_H-M   'P 1'
#
loop_
_entity.id
_entity.type
_entity.pdbx_description
1 polymer ?
#
loop_
_entity_poly.entity_id
_entity_poly.type
_entity_poly.pdbx_seq_one_letter_code
_entity_poly.pdbx_strand_id
1 'polypeptide(L)'
;MRTLKQIKFLQNQVKTDFQTPGWVLFWGALVGVFAGTATVLYRTAVIWGNNLIWGEEGANLEQSMVQLFFPAIGGLLVGLILYKFLRATPDHGVPSVIHAVQTNRIQVPWRVSVPSALSVIVLASGGSAGPEGPAAEIGAVFGSNTGRFFKASPKTLRTLVGCGVAAAISAVFSAPIAGVFFAVEVIFQ
;
A
#
# COMPACT_ATOMS: atom_id res chain seq x y z
N MET A 1 -32.11 29.31 16.39
CA MET A 1 -32.07 28.88 14.97
C MET A 1 -30.73 28.32 14.48
N ARG A 2 -29.56 28.79 14.95
CA ARG A 2 -28.23 28.26 14.54
C ARG A 2 -27.97 26.81 14.98
N THR A 3 -28.39 26.42 16.18
CA THR A 3 -28.20 25.08 16.76
C THR A 3 -28.96 23.98 16.02
N LEU A 4 -30.22 24.23 15.63
CA LEU A 4 -31.02 23.26 14.85
C LEU A 4 -30.46 23.02 13.43
N LYS A 5 -29.83 24.03 12.81
CA LYS A 5 -29.12 23.87 11.53
C LYS A 5 -27.84 23.04 11.69
N GLN A 6 -27.08 23.24 12.77
CA GLN A 6 -25.90 22.42 13.09
C GLN A 6 -26.28 20.96 13.34
N ILE A 7 -27.35 20.71 14.09
CA ILE A 7 -27.82 19.34 14.36
C ILE A 7 -28.27 18.67 13.07
N LYS A 8 -29.05 19.36 12.21
CA LYS A 8 -29.43 18.81 10.90
C LYS A 8 -28.24 18.59 9.97
N PHE A 9 -27.23 19.46 10.01
CA PHE A 9 -26.00 19.31 9.23
C PHE A 9 -25.20 18.08 9.68
N LEU A 10 -25.03 17.88 10.99
CA LEU A 10 -24.38 16.69 11.56
C LEU A 10 -25.18 15.42 11.28
N GLN A 11 -26.51 15.45 11.41
CA GLN A 11 -27.37 14.32 11.09
C GLN A 11 -27.33 13.96 9.59
N ASN A 12 -27.22 14.94 8.69
CA ASN A 12 -27.08 14.68 7.26
C ASN A 12 -25.71 14.11 6.91
N GLN A 13 -24.63 14.62 7.52
CA GLN A 13 -23.27 14.08 7.38
C GLN A 13 -23.23 12.60 7.80
N VAL A 14 -23.75 12.29 9.00
CA VAL A 14 -23.84 10.92 9.53
C VAL A 14 -24.68 10.02 8.62
N LYS A 15 -25.85 10.48 8.15
CA LYS A 15 -26.69 9.68 7.22
C LYS A 15 -25.98 9.40 5.89
N THR A 16 -25.26 10.37 5.34
CA THR A 16 -24.52 10.19 4.07
C THR A 16 -23.27 9.33 4.20
N ASP A 17 -22.74 9.11 5.40
CA ASP A 17 -21.61 8.19 5.64
C ASP A 17 -22.06 6.73 5.76
N PHE A 18 -23.24 6.46 6.34
CA PHE A 18 -23.80 5.10 6.41
C PHE A 18 -24.61 4.69 5.17
N GLN A 19 -25.00 5.63 4.30
CA GLN A 19 -25.58 5.33 2.99
C GLN A 19 -24.48 5.14 1.93
N THR A 20 -23.58 4.16 2.13
CA THR A 20 -22.75 3.69 1.03
C THR A 20 -23.61 2.82 0.11
N PRO A 21 -23.64 3.09 -1.21
CA PRO A 21 -24.39 2.23 -2.13
C PRO A 21 -23.86 0.79 -2.09
N GLY A 22 -24.73 -0.21 -2.18
CA GLY A 22 -24.33 -1.62 -2.14
C GLY A 22 -23.28 -2.01 -3.19
N TRP A 23 -23.25 -1.31 -4.33
CA TRP A 23 -22.21 -1.51 -5.34
C TRP A 23 -20.81 -1.14 -4.83
N VAL A 24 -20.68 -0.13 -3.96
CA VAL A 24 -19.38 0.25 -3.36
C VAL A 24 -18.86 -0.86 -2.45
N LEU A 25 -19.74 -1.53 -1.70
CA LEU A 25 -19.36 -2.68 -0.87
C LEU A 25 -18.85 -3.84 -1.73
N PHE A 26 -19.57 -4.15 -2.81
CA PHE A 26 -19.17 -5.18 -3.76
C PHE A 26 -17.79 -4.88 -4.38
N TRP A 27 -17.58 -3.66 -4.87
CA TRP A 27 -16.28 -3.25 -5.42
C TRP A 27 -15.18 -3.18 -4.37
N GLY A 28 -15.50 -2.75 -3.15
CA GLY A 28 -14.55 -2.72 -2.03
C GLY A 28 -14.07 -4.13 -1.67
N ALA A 29 -14.98 -5.11 -1.63
CA ALA A 29 -14.64 -6.51 -1.42
C ALA A 29 -13.76 -7.05 -2.56
N LEU A 30 -14.12 -6.76 -3.81
CA LEU A 30 -13.36 -7.19 -4.99
C LEU A 30 -11.95 -6.57 -5.01
N VAL A 31 -11.83 -5.26 -4.74
CA VAL A 31 -10.55 -4.57 -4.57
C VAL A 31 -9.76 -5.21 -3.44
N GLY A 32 -10.39 -5.53 -2.31
CA GLY A 32 -9.74 -6.19 -1.18
C GLY A 32 -9.14 -7.55 -1.54
N VAL A 33 -9.88 -8.37 -2.31
CA VAL A 33 -9.39 -9.67 -2.79
C VAL A 33 -8.18 -9.48 -3.71
N PHE A 34 -8.26 -8.59 -4.70
CA PHE A 34 -7.16 -8.38 -5.64
C PHE A 34 -5.94 -7.75 -4.98
N ALA A 35 -6.14 -6.70 -4.16
CA ALA A 35 -5.07 -6.05 -3.41
C ALA A 35 -4.41 -7.04 -2.43
N GLY A 36 -5.20 -7.75 -1.62
CA GLY A 36 -4.69 -8.75 -0.69
C GLY A 36 -3.91 -9.85 -1.40
N THR A 37 -4.44 -10.38 -2.51
CA THR A 37 -3.74 -11.42 -3.29
C THR A 37 -2.42 -10.91 -3.87
N ALA A 38 -2.42 -9.71 -4.47
CA ALA A 38 -1.21 -9.09 -5.00
C ALA A 38 -0.16 -8.86 -3.91
N THR A 39 -0.61 -8.47 -2.72
CA THR A 39 0.26 -8.27 -1.56
C THR A 39 0.80 -9.58 -0.99
N VAL A 40 0.01 -10.66 -1.00
CA VAL A 40 0.51 -12.00 -0.66
C VAL A 40 1.58 -12.44 -1.66
N LEU A 41 1.34 -12.27 -2.96
CA LEU A 41 2.34 -12.58 -3.99
C LEU A 41 3.63 -11.79 -3.80
N TYR A 42 3.52 -10.50 -3.49
CA TYR A 42 4.67 -9.66 -3.14
C TYR A 42 5.43 -10.20 -1.92
N ARG A 43 4.73 -10.52 -0.83
CA ARG A 43 5.33 -11.06 0.40
C ARG A 43 6.01 -12.40 0.13
N THR A 44 5.38 -13.28 -0.66
CA THR A 44 5.96 -14.56 -1.06
C THR A 44 7.22 -14.37 -1.91
N ALA A 45 7.23 -13.40 -2.83
CA ALA A 45 8.42 -13.08 -3.61
C ALA A 45 9.59 -12.59 -2.74
N VAL A 46 9.31 -11.79 -1.70
CA VAL A 46 10.32 -11.35 -0.72
C VAL A 46 10.88 -12.55 0.04
N ILE A 47 10.03 -13.43 0.57
CA ILE A 47 10.47 -14.61 1.33
C ILE A 47 11.27 -15.56 0.44
N TRP A 48 10.80 -15.80 -0.78
CA TRP A 48 11.49 -16.68 -1.72
C TRP A 48 12.86 -16.12 -2.10
N GLY A 49 12.96 -14.81 -2.37
CA GLY A 49 14.22 -14.14 -2.62
C GLY A 49 15.14 -14.15 -1.40
N ASN A 50 14.59 -13.99 -0.19
CA ASN A 50 15.34 -14.05 1.06
C ASN A 50 15.94 -15.46 1.26
N ASN A 51 15.12 -16.51 1.13
CA ASN A 51 15.59 -17.90 1.25
C ASN A 51 16.64 -18.25 0.20
N LEU A 52 16.57 -17.66 -1.01
CA LEU A 52 17.58 -17.86 -2.04
C LEU A 52 18.94 -17.22 -1.69
N ILE A 53 18.93 -16.09 -0.99
CA ILE A 53 20.14 -15.36 -0.61
C ILE A 53 20.75 -15.91 0.69
N TRP A 54 19.92 -16.24 1.67
CA TRP A 54 20.34 -16.55 3.04
C TRP A 54 20.22 -18.05 3.39
N GLY A 55 19.54 -18.86 2.57
CA GLY A 55 19.17 -20.23 2.92
C GLY A 55 18.00 -20.31 3.91
N GLU A 56 17.43 -21.50 4.10
CA GLU A 56 16.25 -21.70 4.97
C GLU A 56 16.56 -21.49 6.46
N GLU A 57 17.82 -21.61 6.87
CA GLU A 57 18.27 -21.45 8.26
C GLU A 57 18.57 -19.98 8.63
N GLY A 58 18.53 -19.07 7.65
CA GLY A 58 18.87 -17.66 7.83
C GLY A 58 20.37 -17.38 7.89
N ALA A 59 20.73 -16.15 8.24
CA ALA A 59 22.10 -15.66 8.21
C ALA A 59 23.04 -16.46 9.15
N ASN A 60 23.88 -17.29 8.56
CA ASN A 60 24.96 -17.98 9.26
C ASN A 60 26.10 -16.99 9.57
N LEU A 61 26.13 -16.49 10.81
CA LEU A 61 27.13 -15.54 11.30
C LEU A 61 28.58 -16.07 11.24
N GLU A 62 28.79 -17.37 11.00
CA GLU A 62 30.14 -17.94 10.81
C GLU A 62 30.72 -17.69 9.40
N GLN A 63 29.91 -17.37 8.39
CA GLN A 63 30.35 -16.97 7.04
C GLN A 63 30.53 -15.42 6.91
N SER A 64 30.81 -14.78 8.06
CA SER A 64 30.31 -13.47 8.53
C SER A 64 30.52 -12.20 7.70
N MET A 65 31.57 -12.07 6.87
CA MET A 65 31.86 -10.75 6.28
C MET A 65 31.13 -10.48 4.96
N VAL A 66 30.90 -11.49 4.12
CA VAL A 66 30.33 -11.29 2.78
C VAL A 66 28.83 -11.00 2.85
N GLN A 67 28.13 -11.67 3.78
CA GLN A 67 26.69 -11.50 4.02
C GLN A 67 26.32 -10.06 4.43
N LEU A 68 27.22 -9.34 5.11
CA LEU A 68 27.04 -7.94 5.49
C LEU A 68 26.90 -6.99 4.30
N PHE A 69 27.45 -7.34 3.13
CA PHE A 69 27.41 -6.51 1.94
C PHE A 69 26.17 -6.74 1.07
N PHE A 70 25.41 -7.83 1.25
CA PHE A 70 24.22 -8.10 0.43
C PHE A 70 23.15 -7.01 0.51
N PRO A 71 22.80 -6.47 1.69
CA PRO A 71 21.90 -5.32 1.78
C PRO A 71 22.40 -4.10 1.00
N ALA A 72 23.70 -3.82 1.06
CA ALA A 72 24.32 -2.70 0.34
C ALA A 72 24.26 -2.91 -1.19
N ILE A 73 24.51 -4.12 -1.66
CA ILE A 73 24.42 -4.49 -3.07
C ILE A 73 22.97 -4.40 -3.56
N GLY A 74 22.01 -4.94 -2.81
CA GLY A 74 20.59 -4.88 -3.15
C GLY A 74 20.09 -3.44 -3.24
N GLY A 75 20.44 -2.60 -2.26
CA GLY A 75 20.13 -1.17 -2.26
C GLY A 75 20.78 -0.43 -3.43
N LEU A 76 22.05 -0.70 -3.74
CA LEU A 76 22.77 -0.09 -4.85
C LEU A 76 22.13 -0.45 -6.20
N LEU A 77 21.78 -1.72 -6.40
CA LEU A 77 21.13 -2.18 -7.64
C LEU A 77 19.79 -1.50 -7.85
N VAL A 78 18.93 -1.49 -6.83
CA VAL A 78 17.62 -0.84 -6.93
C VAL A 78 17.78 0.68 -7.09
N GLY A 79 18.69 1.31 -6.36
CA GLY A 79 19.00 2.73 -6.49
C GLY A 79 19.46 3.09 -7.91
N LEU A 80 20.33 2.30 -8.52
CA LEU A 80 20.81 2.50 -9.89
C LEU A 80 19.67 2.34 -10.92
N ILE A 81 18.82 1.33 -10.74
CA ILE A 81 17.65 1.11 -11.60
C ILE A 81 16.70 2.31 -11.52
N LEU A 82 16.35 2.76 -10.31
CA LEU A 82 15.46 3.89 -10.11
C LEU A 82 16.06 5.19 -10.67
N TYR A 83 17.35 5.43 -10.43
CA TYR A 83 18.06 6.61 -10.94
C TYR A 83 18.09 6.65 -12.47
N LYS A 84 18.45 5.53 -13.12
CA LYS A 84 18.65 5.49 -14.58
C LYS A 84 17.34 5.38 -15.36
N PHE A 85 16.39 4.58 -14.89
CA PHE A 85 15.17 4.24 -15.64
C PHE A 85 13.94 5.03 -15.22
N LEU A 86 13.80 5.37 -13.93
CA LEU A 86 12.60 6.03 -13.43
C LEU A 86 12.74 7.55 -13.25
N ARG A 87 13.94 8.13 -13.44
CA ARG A 87 14.22 9.59 -13.36
C ARG A 87 13.40 10.26 -12.24
N ALA A 88 13.67 9.86 -11.00
CA ALA A 88 13.12 10.44 -9.78
C ALA A 88 11.59 10.68 -9.83
N THR A 89 10.78 9.64 -9.63
CA THR A 89 9.46 9.86 -9.02
C THR A 89 9.69 10.14 -7.53
N PRO A 90 9.45 11.37 -7.03
CA PRO A 90 9.86 11.78 -5.69
C PRO A 90 9.14 11.02 -4.57
N ASP A 91 7.96 10.48 -4.88
CA ASP A 91 7.05 9.95 -3.88
C ASP A 91 6.87 8.44 -4.09
N HIS A 92 7.29 7.66 -3.09
CA HIS A 92 7.01 6.23 -2.98
C HIS A 92 6.77 5.83 -1.52
N GLY A 93 6.25 4.63 -1.30
CA GLY A 93 5.81 4.10 -0.01
C GLY A 93 4.55 4.79 0.53
N VAL A 94 4.38 4.74 1.85
CA VAL A 94 3.21 5.32 2.54
C VAL A 94 3.00 6.81 2.26
N PRO A 95 4.05 7.67 2.23
CA PRO A 95 3.88 9.10 1.96
C PRO A 95 3.27 9.39 0.58
N SER A 96 3.55 8.56 -0.43
CA SER A 96 2.98 8.73 -1.78
C SER A 96 1.47 8.51 -1.77
N VAL A 97 1.01 7.53 -1.00
CA VAL A 97 -0.42 7.22 -0.82
C VAL A 97 -1.11 8.34 -0.05
N ILE A 98 -0.52 8.82 1.04
CA ILE A 98 -1.04 9.96 1.83
C ILE A 98 -1.19 11.19 0.94
N HIS A 99 -0.12 11.56 0.22
CA HIS A 99 -0.13 12.71 -0.68
C HIS A 99 -1.20 12.58 -1.77
N ALA A 100 -1.38 11.39 -2.34
CA ALA A 100 -2.41 11.14 -3.33
C ALA A 100 -3.83 11.32 -2.76
N VAL A 101 -4.07 10.84 -1.54
CA VAL A 101 -5.37 10.92 -0.84
C VAL A 101 -5.69 12.33 -0.35
N GLN A 102 -4.69 13.11 0.02
CA GLN A 102 -4.82 14.52 0.39
C GLN A 102 -5.04 15.41 -0.83
N THR A 103 -4.58 14.98 -2.01
CA THR A 103 -4.82 15.68 -3.27
C THR A 103 -6.26 15.44 -3.76
N ASN A 104 -6.90 16.47 -4.32
CA ASN A 104 -8.28 16.45 -4.85
C ASN A 104 -8.60 15.33 -5.87
N ARG A 105 -7.60 14.65 -6.42
CA ARG A 105 -7.78 13.63 -7.44
C ARG A 105 -7.79 12.20 -6.88
N ILE A 106 -7.15 11.91 -5.74
CA ILE A 106 -7.06 10.56 -5.15
C ILE A 106 -6.58 9.53 -6.20
N GLN A 107 -5.58 9.92 -7.00
CA GLN A 107 -5.07 9.12 -8.10
C GLN A 107 -3.68 8.59 -7.77
N VAL A 108 -3.59 7.26 -7.65
CA VAL A 108 -2.30 6.57 -7.55
C VAL A 108 -2.09 5.84 -8.88
N PRO A 109 -1.20 6.34 -9.75
CA PRO A 109 -0.99 5.73 -11.06
C PRO A 109 -0.23 4.41 -10.93
N TRP A 110 -0.53 3.44 -11.79
CA TRP A 110 0.10 2.10 -11.79
C TRP A 110 1.63 2.12 -11.76
N ARG A 111 2.25 3.14 -12.38
CA ARG A 111 3.72 3.33 -12.37
C ARG A 111 4.34 3.44 -10.97
N VAL A 112 3.55 3.84 -9.96
CA VAL A 112 4.00 3.91 -8.55
C VAL A 112 4.23 2.52 -7.96
N SER A 113 3.63 1.47 -8.52
CA SER A 113 3.89 0.08 -8.11
C SER A 113 5.27 -0.43 -8.55
N VAL A 114 5.97 0.26 -9.45
CA VAL A 114 7.28 -0.19 -9.96
C VAL A 114 8.36 -0.13 -8.87
N PRO A 115 8.56 1.00 -8.15
CA PRO A 115 9.41 1.02 -6.96
C PRO A 115 9.01 -0.02 -5.90
N SER A 116 7.71 -0.20 -5.66
CA SER A 116 7.20 -1.21 -4.73
C SER A 116 7.63 -2.62 -5.15
N ALA A 117 7.57 -2.96 -6.45
CA ALA A 117 8.03 -4.24 -6.96
C ALA A 117 9.55 -4.42 -6.86
N LEU A 118 10.32 -3.36 -7.13
CA LEU A 118 11.79 -3.40 -7.00
C LEU A 118 12.25 -3.54 -5.55
N SER A 119 11.46 -3.06 -4.58
CA SER A 119 11.76 -3.20 -3.15
C SER A 119 11.91 -4.66 -2.70
N VAL A 120 11.36 -5.63 -3.46
CA VAL A 120 11.56 -7.06 -3.22
C VAL A 120 13.05 -7.40 -3.13
N ILE A 121 13.88 -6.81 -4.00
CA ILE A 121 15.32 -7.06 -4.03
C ILE A 121 15.98 -6.57 -2.73
N VAL A 122 15.61 -5.37 -2.27
CA VAL A 122 16.16 -4.78 -1.04
C VAL A 122 15.75 -5.58 0.19
N LEU A 123 14.47 -5.97 0.28
CA LEU A 123 13.96 -6.75 1.41
C LEU A 123 14.52 -8.17 1.42
N ALA A 124 14.57 -8.83 0.26
CA ALA A 124 15.15 -10.16 0.13
C ALA A 124 16.63 -10.16 0.55
N SER A 125 17.38 -9.12 0.18
CA SER A 125 18.80 -8.98 0.53
C SER A 125 19.04 -8.61 1.99
N GLY A 126 18.01 -8.48 2.84
CA GLY A 126 18.15 -8.14 4.26
C GLY A 126 18.23 -6.65 4.55
N GLY A 127 17.69 -5.80 3.68
CA GLY A 127 17.61 -4.36 3.92
C GLY A 127 16.76 -4.02 5.15
N SER A 128 17.16 -2.98 5.89
CA SER A 128 16.45 -2.45 7.07
C SER A 128 15.23 -1.60 6.66
N ALA A 129 14.36 -2.17 5.84
CA ALA A 129 13.08 -1.58 5.44
C ALA A 129 11.97 -2.59 5.70
N GLY A 130 10.74 -2.11 5.87
CA GLY A 130 9.59 -2.97 6.03
C GLY A 130 8.70 -3.03 4.78
N PRO A 131 7.84 -4.07 4.68
CA PRO A 131 6.92 -4.24 3.56
C PRO A 131 5.69 -3.30 3.61
N GLU A 132 5.53 -2.48 4.66
CA GLU A 132 4.37 -1.61 4.86
C GLU A 132 4.17 -0.59 3.72
N GLY A 133 5.25 0.06 3.28
CA GLY A 133 5.19 1.06 2.22
C GLY A 133 4.74 0.45 0.89
N PRO A 134 5.45 -0.57 0.38
CA PRO A 134 5.06 -1.30 -0.83
C PRO A 134 3.65 -1.88 -0.77
N ALA A 135 3.24 -2.44 0.38
CA ALA A 135 1.90 -2.98 0.55
C ALA A 135 0.81 -1.90 0.47
N ALA A 136 1.00 -0.78 1.17
CA ALA A 136 0.08 0.35 1.09
C ALA A 136 -0.05 0.86 -0.35
N GLU A 137 1.06 0.97 -1.08
CA GLU A 137 1.04 1.39 -2.49
C GLU A 137 0.30 0.41 -3.40
N ILE A 138 0.57 -0.89 -3.26
CA ILE A 138 -0.15 -1.94 -4.01
C ILE A 138 -1.65 -1.80 -3.76
N GLY A 139 -2.07 -1.73 -2.50
CA GLY A 139 -3.47 -1.55 -2.12
C GLY A 139 -4.09 -0.28 -2.69
N ALA A 140 -3.38 0.84 -2.61
CA ALA A 140 -3.85 2.12 -3.11
C ALA A 140 -3.95 2.15 -4.66
N VAL A 141 -3.04 1.50 -5.37
CA VAL A 141 -3.08 1.38 -6.83
C VAL A 141 -4.28 0.55 -7.28
N PHE A 142 -4.55 -0.59 -6.65
CA PHE A 142 -5.74 -1.38 -6.95
C PHE A 142 -7.02 -0.59 -6.66
N GLY A 143 -7.14 0.01 -5.48
CA GLY A 143 -8.33 0.81 -5.13
C GLY A 143 -8.54 2.02 -6.04
N SER A 144 -7.46 2.76 -6.35
CA SER A 144 -7.52 3.96 -7.19
C SER A 144 -7.84 3.62 -8.64
N ASN A 145 -7.20 2.60 -9.22
CA ASN A 145 -7.47 2.22 -10.61
C ASN A 145 -8.85 1.59 -10.79
N THR A 146 -9.31 0.73 -9.87
CA THR A 146 -10.68 0.19 -9.93
C THR A 146 -11.70 1.32 -9.83
N GLY A 147 -11.55 2.24 -8.88
CA GLY A 147 -12.45 3.39 -8.77
C GLY A 147 -12.43 4.29 -10.01
N ARG A 148 -11.26 4.51 -10.62
CA ARG A 148 -11.14 5.26 -11.89
C ARG A 148 -11.81 4.57 -13.07
N PHE A 149 -11.65 3.25 -13.18
CA PHE A 149 -12.28 2.46 -14.25
C PHE A 149 -13.82 2.64 -14.24
N PHE A 150 -14.41 2.69 -13.04
CA PHE A 150 -15.85 2.92 -12.86
C PHE A 150 -16.26 4.40 -12.77
N LYS A 151 -15.33 5.35 -12.99
CA LYS A 151 -15.59 6.80 -12.87
C LYS A 151 -16.23 7.16 -11.53
N ALA A 152 -15.75 6.53 -10.46
CA ALA A 152 -16.26 6.71 -9.10
C ALA A 152 -16.11 8.17 -8.63
N SER A 153 -17.07 8.64 -7.83
CA SER A 153 -16.96 9.94 -7.17
C SER A 153 -15.71 10.00 -6.27
N PRO A 154 -15.16 11.19 -5.97
CA PRO A 154 -14.01 11.31 -5.06
C PRO A 154 -14.25 10.64 -3.70
N LYS A 155 -15.48 10.73 -3.16
CA LYS A 155 -15.85 10.05 -1.89
C LYS A 155 -15.72 8.53 -2.03
N THR A 156 -16.30 7.96 -3.08
CA THR A 156 -16.23 6.51 -3.35
C THR A 156 -14.79 6.05 -3.63
N LEU A 157 -14.03 6.85 -4.39
CA LEU A 157 -12.63 6.55 -4.70
C LEU A 157 -11.78 6.49 -3.43
N ARG A 158 -12.01 7.43 -2.49
CA ARG A 158 -11.38 7.43 -1.16
C ARG A 158 -11.69 6.14 -0.40
N THR A 159 -12.94 5.69 -0.40
CA THR A 159 -13.35 4.43 0.22
C THR A 159 -12.67 3.23 -0.42
N LEU A 160 -12.63 3.14 -1.76
CA LEU A 160 -11.99 2.02 -2.47
C LEU A 160 -10.48 1.97 -2.23
N VAL A 161 -9.80 3.12 -2.21
CA VAL A 161 -8.38 3.21 -1.83
C VAL A 161 -8.17 2.74 -0.39
N GLY A 162 -9.02 3.19 0.55
CA GLY A 162 -8.98 2.74 1.94
C GLY A 162 -9.17 1.24 2.10
N CYS A 163 -10.16 0.66 1.40
CA CYS A 163 -10.37 -0.80 1.38
C CYS A 163 -9.15 -1.55 0.83
N GLY A 164 -8.57 -1.06 -0.26
CA GLY A 164 -7.38 -1.66 -0.86
C GLY A 164 -6.16 -1.60 0.06
N VAL A 165 -5.87 -0.45 0.66
CA VAL A 165 -4.76 -0.31 1.62
C VAL A 165 -5.00 -1.16 2.86
N ALA A 166 -6.20 -1.14 3.44
CA ALA A 166 -6.52 -1.96 4.60
C ALA A 166 -6.30 -3.45 4.30
N ALA A 167 -6.84 -3.95 3.18
CA ALA A 167 -6.67 -5.34 2.77
C ALA A 167 -5.20 -5.73 2.54
N ALA A 168 -4.43 -4.87 1.88
CA ALA A 168 -3.01 -5.11 1.63
C ALA A 168 -2.21 -5.18 2.95
N ILE A 169 -2.40 -4.23 3.86
CA ILE A 169 -1.72 -4.22 5.16
C ILE A 169 -2.15 -5.42 6.01
N SER A 170 -3.45 -5.75 6.02
CA SER A 170 -3.94 -6.97 6.67
C SER A 170 -3.28 -8.23 6.12
N ALA A 171 -3.07 -8.31 4.80
CA ALA A 171 -2.42 -9.45 4.15
C ALA A 171 -0.92 -9.56 4.49
N VAL A 172 -0.19 -8.44 4.58
CA VAL A 172 1.23 -8.45 4.96
C VAL A 172 1.44 -8.89 6.40
N PHE A 173 0.67 -8.30 7.33
CA PHE A 173 0.88 -8.48 8.76
C PHE A 173 0.01 -9.57 9.37
N SER A 174 -0.84 -10.23 8.57
CA SER A 174 -1.85 -11.20 9.06
C SER A 174 -2.72 -10.62 10.18
N ALA A 175 -2.99 -9.31 10.11
CA ALA A 175 -3.66 -8.55 11.17
C ALA A 175 -4.79 -7.69 10.58
N PRO A 176 -6.02 -8.26 10.45
CA PRO A 176 -7.15 -7.58 9.83
C PRO A 176 -7.50 -6.24 10.51
N ILE A 177 -7.62 -6.26 11.83
CA ILE A 177 -7.99 -5.09 12.63
C ILE A 177 -6.94 -3.98 12.49
N ALA A 178 -5.65 -4.34 12.58
CA ALA A 178 -4.55 -3.38 12.42
C ALA A 178 -4.53 -2.74 11.03
N GLY A 179 -4.81 -3.50 9.96
CA GLY A 179 -4.88 -2.96 8.61
C GLY A 179 -5.99 -1.92 8.43
N VAL A 180 -7.15 -2.14 9.05
CA VAL A 180 -8.25 -1.16 9.06
C VAL A 180 -7.84 0.11 9.80
N PHE A 181 -7.27 -0.01 11.00
CA PHE A 181 -6.79 1.16 11.76
C PHE A 181 -5.67 1.90 11.04
N PHE A 182 -4.75 1.18 10.39
CA PHE A 182 -3.71 1.79 9.58
C PHE A 182 -4.29 2.65 8.45
N ALA A 183 -5.30 2.13 7.73
CA ALA A 183 -5.95 2.91 6.68
C ALA A 183 -6.64 4.17 7.24
N VAL A 184 -7.32 4.08 8.38
CA VAL A 184 -8.02 5.24 8.97
C VAL A 184 -7.05 6.26 9.55
N GLU A 185 -6.06 5.81 10.32
CA GLU A 185 -5.22 6.69 11.15
C GLU A 185 -3.95 7.14 10.43
N VAL A 186 -3.42 6.38 9.49
CA VAL A 186 -2.17 6.74 8.78
C VAL A 186 -2.47 7.33 7.41
N ILE A 187 -3.43 6.79 6.68
CA ILE A 187 -3.71 7.23 5.31
C ILE A 187 -4.68 8.41 5.26
N PHE A 188 -5.68 8.44 6.14
CA PHE A 188 -6.75 9.45 6.10
C PHE A 188 -6.62 10.58 7.14
N GLN A 189 -5.51 10.62 7.87
CA GLN A 189 -5.19 11.70 8.81
C GLN A 189 -4.95 13.05 8.12
#